data_AF-A0A167V4D5-F1
#
_entry.id   AF-A0A167V4D5-F1
#
_cell.length_a   1.000
_cell.length_b   1.000
_cell.length_c   1.000
_cell.angle_alpha   90.00
_cell.angle_beta   90.00
_cell.angle_gamma   90.00
#
_symmetry.space_group_name_H-M   'P 1'
#
loop_
_entity.id
_entity.type
_entity.pdbx_description
1 polymer ?
#
loop_
_entity_poly.entity_id
_entity_poly.type
_entity_poly.pdbx_seq_one_letter_code
_entity_poly.pdbx_strand_id
1 'polypeptide(L)'
;MGLGLGPLVVGPLSEVYGRNIVYKLSYAAFFAFSWPIAFAPDIEVFLIFRFVTGLCGSAFLSVAGGSVSDMFPNRSVANPMAVYTFSPFFGPILGPLVGGFINQNADWRWTWRVQIIWVFVELVLLLLLVPETYAPVLLKWKAARLRASTKDERFYAPLDVKDINLLRAVVVSCYKPFQLMAYDRMALLLNAWNALLLGILYLAFQAFPIIFKKHGFSAEQTGMTFLGIGVGMISAICCMPFWNRLFEREMLKFDGRPPPETRLYMGQVGGILVPIGLFALAFTTYASVPWIVPIIASIPFGAGMYLVFTSTFTYLVTAYRPIAASAMAANSALRSTFAAAFPLFAGAMYGRLGTVGATALLAGLTAVMAPLPFIFYKIGPRLRETSQFAAK
;
A
#
# COMPACT_ATOMS: atom_id res chain seq x y z
N MET A 1 11.81 -5.56 0.59
CA MET A 1 12.45 -5.60 1.93
C MET A 1 12.61 -4.22 2.56
N GLY A 2 13.40 -3.29 1.98
CA GLY A 2 13.56 -1.94 2.54
C GLY A 2 12.23 -1.22 2.84
N LEU A 3 11.30 -1.21 1.88
CA LEU A 3 9.96 -0.62 2.06
C LEU A 3 9.11 -1.24 3.19
N GLY A 4 9.40 -2.49 3.57
CA GLY A 4 8.68 -3.20 4.62
C GLY A 4 9.24 -2.93 6.03
N LEU A 5 10.54 -2.67 6.14
CA LEU A 5 11.23 -2.44 7.41
C LEU A 5 11.21 -0.97 7.82
N GLY A 6 11.32 -0.05 6.88
CA GLY A 6 11.37 1.37 7.17
C GLY A 6 10.16 1.92 7.96
N PRO A 7 8.90 1.46 7.76
CA PRO A 7 7.72 1.86 8.55
C PRO A 7 7.91 1.72 10.06
N LEU A 8 8.66 0.71 10.49
CA LEU A 8 8.91 0.40 11.90
C LEU A 8 9.71 1.50 12.60
N VAL A 9 10.57 2.21 11.84
CA VAL A 9 11.44 3.28 12.35
C VAL A 9 10.80 4.65 12.10
N VAL A 10 10.29 4.90 10.89
CA VAL A 10 9.78 6.22 10.50
C VAL A 10 8.40 6.55 11.09
N GLY A 11 7.59 5.54 11.41
CA GLY A 11 6.30 5.71 12.10
C GLY A 11 6.43 6.49 13.42
N PRO A 12 7.22 6.01 14.41
CA PRO A 12 7.52 6.71 15.66
C PRO A 12 8.02 8.12 15.47
N LEU A 13 8.99 8.28 14.58
CA LEU A 13 9.63 9.56 14.33
C LEU A 13 8.60 10.59 13.90
N SER A 14 7.59 10.17 13.13
CA SER A 14 6.54 11.06 12.65
C SER A 14 5.52 11.45 13.74
N GLU A 15 5.38 10.65 14.80
CA GLU A 15 4.52 10.97 15.95
C GLU A 15 5.21 11.93 16.93
N VAL A 16 6.55 11.93 16.98
CA VAL A 16 7.34 12.79 17.86
C VAL A 16 7.68 14.13 17.19
N TYR A 17 8.21 14.08 15.97
CA TYR A 17 8.73 15.25 15.27
C TYR A 17 7.71 15.90 14.34
N GLY A 18 6.59 15.24 14.04
CA GLY A 18 5.59 15.71 13.09
C GLY A 18 5.68 14.97 11.76
N ARG A 19 4.58 14.98 11.01
CA ARG A 19 4.43 14.18 9.79
C ARG A 19 5.24 14.80 8.65
N ASN A 20 5.22 16.12 8.54
CA ASN A 20 5.84 16.85 7.44
C ASN A 20 7.38 16.79 7.47
N ILE A 21 7.97 16.97 8.65
CA ILE A 21 9.43 16.91 8.82
C ILE A 21 9.96 15.53 8.41
N VAL A 22 9.27 14.47 8.81
CA VAL A 22 9.65 13.10 8.42
C VAL A 22 9.52 12.91 6.91
N TYR A 23 8.46 13.40 6.27
CA TYR A 23 8.37 13.32 4.80
C TYR A 23 9.52 14.03 4.09
N LYS A 24 9.85 15.26 4.52
CA LYS A 24 10.93 16.06 3.91
C LYS A 24 12.28 15.35 4.03
N LEU A 25 12.62 14.87 5.22
CA LEU A 25 13.88 14.17 5.47
C LEU A 25 13.94 12.83 4.70
N SER A 26 12.85 12.07 4.71
CA SER A 26 12.77 10.80 3.98
C SER A 26 12.89 10.98 2.47
N TYR A 27 12.23 11.97 1.87
CA TYR A 27 12.36 12.26 0.43
C TYR A 27 13.72 12.84 0.06
N ALA A 28 14.30 13.70 0.90
CA ALA A 28 15.66 14.21 0.67
C ALA A 28 16.69 13.07 0.71
N ALA A 29 16.57 12.15 1.66
CA ALA A 29 17.41 10.96 1.73
C ALA A 29 17.16 10.02 0.54
N PHE A 30 15.89 9.82 0.15
CA PHE A 30 15.53 9.02 -1.02
C PHE A 30 16.16 9.59 -2.30
N PHE A 31 16.07 10.91 -2.50
CA PHE A 31 16.71 11.61 -3.60
C PHE A 31 18.23 11.42 -3.60
N ALA A 32 18.90 11.70 -2.48
CA ALA A 32 20.36 11.59 -2.35
C ALA A 32 20.86 10.15 -2.62
N PHE A 33 20.19 9.16 -2.05
CA PHE A 33 20.57 7.75 -2.19
C PHE A 33 20.10 7.09 -3.49
N SER A 34 19.25 7.75 -4.29
CA SER A 34 18.91 7.30 -5.64
C SER A 34 20.03 7.53 -6.65
N TRP A 35 20.93 8.50 -6.44
CA TRP A 35 22.05 8.78 -7.35
C TRP A 35 23.00 7.58 -7.54
N PRO A 36 23.49 6.92 -6.48
CA PRO A 36 24.33 5.74 -6.62
C PRO A 36 23.67 4.58 -7.38
N ILE A 37 22.33 4.50 -7.44
CA ILE A 37 21.62 3.46 -8.20
C ILE A 37 21.74 3.70 -9.71
N ALA A 38 21.59 4.95 -10.15
CA ALA A 38 21.66 5.30 -11.56
C ALA A 38 23.09 5.20 -12.14
N PHE A 39 24.09 5.36 -11.29
CA PHE A 39 25.51 5.34 -11.65
C PHE A 39 26.29 4.18 -11.00
N ALA A 40 25.60 3.12 -10.56
CA ALA A 40 26.22 2.00 -9.89
C ALA A 40 27.28 1.35 -10.81
N PRO A 41 28.55 1.23 -10.34
CA PRO A 41 29.57 0.46 -11.05
C PRO A 41 29.33 -1.05 -10.92
N ASP A 42 28.90 -1.49 -9.74
CA ASP A 42 28.75 -2.89 -9.37
C ASP A 42 27.32 -3.23 -8.90
N ILE A 43 26.97 -4.51 -9.01
CA ILE A 43 25.67 -5.02 -8.54
C ILE A 43 25.50 -4.88 -7.03
N GLU A 44 26.58 -4.98 -6.25
CA GLU A 44 26.54 -4.84 -4.79
C GLU A 44 26.12 -3.42 -4.40
N VAL A 45 26.76 -2.40 -4.99
CA VAL A 45 26.40 -0.99 -4.81
C VAL A 45 24.93 -0.79 -5.19
N PHE A 46 24.51 -1.32 -6.34
CA PHE A 46 23.13 -1.24 -6.78
C PHE A 46 22.14 -1.82 -5.75
N LEU A 47 22.42 -3.01 -5.20
CA LEU A 47 21.55 -3.69 -4.24
C LEU A 47 21.52 -3.01 -2.86
N ILE A 48 22.67 -2.52 -2.38
CA ILE A 48 22.75 -1.79 -1.11
C ILE A 48 21.92 -0.51 -1.21
N PHE A 49 22.15 0.31 -2.25
CA PHE A 49 21.40 1.55 -2.39
C PHE A 49 19.93 1.32 -2.76
N ARG A 50 19.58 0.22 -3.45
CA ARG A 50 18.18 -0.25 -3.59
C ARG A 50 17.51 -0.49 -2.24
N PHE A 51 18.23 -1.10 -1.30
CA PHE A 51 17.71 -1.39 0.02
C PHE A 51 17.55 -0.10 0.84
N VAL A 52 18.56 0.76 0.83
CA VAL A 52 18.55 2.06 1.53
C VAL A 52 17.46 2.98 0.99
N THR A 53 17.35 3.13 -0.34
CA THR A 53 16.27 3.92 -0.94
C THR A 53 14.90 3.32 -0.61
N GLY A 54 14.78 2.00 -0.59
CA GLY A 54 13.58 1.33 -0.09
C GLY A 54 13.22 1.68 1.36
N LEU A 55 14.21 1.78 2.26
CA LEU A 55 13.99 2.23 3.64
C LEU A 55 13.54 3.69 3.71
N CYS A 56 14.20 4.58 2.96
CA CYS A 56 13.84 6.00 2.92
C CYS A 56 12.45 6.24 2.35
N GLY A 57 12.09 5.55 1.26
CA GLY A 57 10.80 5.68 0.59
C GLY A 57 9.61 5.12 1.38
N SER A 58 9.85 4.33 2.44
CA SER A 58 8.76 3.69 3.18
C SER A 58 7.91 4.67 4.00
N ALA A 59 8.46 5.84 4.33
CA ALA A 59 7.76 6.84 5.12
C ALA A 59 6.43 7.24 4.49
N PHE A 60 6.35 7.31 3.17
CA PHE A 60 5.11 7.59 2.47
C PHE A 60 4.02 6.54 2.75
N LEU A 61 4.36 5.25 2.66
CA LEU A 61 3.40 4.16 2.85
C LEU A 61 2.86 4.05 4.28
N SER A 62 3.65 4.39 5.29
CA SER A 62 3.24 4.24 6.69
C SER A 62 2.67 5.53 7.29
N VAL A 63 3.30 6.67 6.99
CA VAL A 63 2.94 7.97 7.58
C VAL A 63 1.73 8.57 6.86
N ALA A 64 1.50 8.27 5.57
CA ALA A 64 0.38 8.85 4.82
C ALA A 64 -0.97 8.34 5.30
N GLY A 65 -1.09 7.04 5.61
CA GLY A 65 -2.30 6.50 6.23
C GLY A 65 -2.62 7.18 7.57
N GLY A 66 -1.60 7.42 8.40
CA GLY A 66 -1.72 8.19 9.64
C GLY A 66 -2.17 9.62 9.39
N SER A 67 -1.54 10.30 8.43
CA SER A 67 -1.88 11.67 8.04
C SER A 67 -3.33 11.80 7.58
N VAL A 68 -3.84 10.86 6.78
CA VAL A 68 -5.25 10.84 6.35
C VAL A 68 -6.17 10.66 7.56
N SER A 69 -5.82 9.80 8.51
CA SER A 69 -6.61 9.61 9.74
C SER A 69 -6.56 10.81 10.70
N ASP A 70 -5.48 11.59 10.66
CA ASP A 70 -5.30 12.80 11.47
C ASP A 70 -6.10 13.98 10.89
N MET A 71 -6.26 14.05 9.56
CA MET A 71 -6.97 15.13 8.87
C MET A 71 -8.48 14.93 8.74
N PHE A 72 -8.97 13.69 8.68
CA PHE A 72 -10.37 13.40 8.36
C PHE A 72 -11.11 12.59 9.45
N PRO A 73 -12.36 12.95 9.78
CA PRO A 73 -13.18 12.17 10.71
C PRO A 73 -13.63 10.82 10.09
N ASN A 74 -13.96 9.84 10.95
CA ASN A 74 -14.34 8.48 10.54
C ASN A 74 -15.47 8.42 9.49
N ARG A 75 -16.37 9.41 9.49
CA ARG A 75 -17.48 9.51 8.54
C ARG A 75 -17.01 9.83 7.12
N SER A 76 -16.00 10.67 6.96
CA SER A 76 -15.52 11.14 5.65
C SER A 76 -14.16 10.57 5.24
N VAL A 77 -13.51 9.76 6.10
CA VAL A 77 -12.17 9.20 5.86
C VAL A 77 -12.10 8.26 4.65
N ALA A 78 -13.22 7.66 4.23
CA ALA A 78 -13.26 6.68 3.16
C ALA A 78 -12.78 7.23 1.80
N ASN A 79 -13.20 8.45 1.42
CA ASN A 79 -12.82 9.05 0.13
C ASN A 79 -11.32 9.41 0.06
N PRO A 80 -10.75 10.12 1.05
CA PRO A 80 -9.30 10.33 1.11
C PRO A 80 -8.51 9.02 1.15
N MET A 81 -8.99 8.01 1.88
CA MET A 81 -8.35 6.69 1.92
C MET A 81 -8.42 5.96 0.58
N ALA A 82 -9.50 6.14 -0.18
CA ALA A 82 -9.64 5.58 -1.53
C ALA A 82 -8.59 6.16 -2.49
N VAL A 83 -8.40 7.49 -2.47
CA VAL A 83 -7.37 8.18 -3.27
C VAL A 83 -5.97 7.78 -2.81
N TYR A 84 -5.75 7.71 -1.50
CA TYR A 84 -4.49 7.21 -0.93
C TYR A 84 -4.21 5.77 -1.37
N THR A 85 -5.21 4.89 -1.35
CA THR A 85 -5.05 3.49 -1.76
C THR A 85 -4.79 3.39 -3.25
N PHE A 86 -5.26 4.32 -4.08
CA PHE A 86 -4.97 4.29 -5.51
C PHE A 86 -3.48 4.49 -5.80
N SER A 87 -2.83 5.43 -5.11
CA SER A 87 -1.45 5.85 -5.45
C SER A 87 -0.39 4.72 -5.40
N PRO A 88 -0.27 3.88 -4.36
CA PRO A 88 0.78 2.85 -4.33
C PRO A 88 0.50 1.68 -5.28
N PHE A 89 -0.73 1.50 -5.75
CA PHE A 89 -1.09 0.42 -6.67
C PHE A 89 -1.10 0.87 -8.13
N PHE A 90 -1.31 2.16 -8.39
CA PHE A 90 -1.16 2.71 -9.73
C PHE A 90 0.31 2.79 -10.16
N GLY A 91 1.23 3.02 -9.22
CA GLY A 91 2.68 3.05 -9.49
C GLY A 91 3.20 1.81 -10.22
N PRO A 92 2.93 0.58 -9.76
CA PRO A 92 3.33 -0.65 -10.45
C PRO A 92 2.68 -0.88 -11.82
N ILE A 93 1.64 -0.13 -12.20
CA ILE A 93 1.07 -0.14 -13.56
C ILE A 93 1.84 0.83 -14.47
N LEU A 94 2.11 2.04 -13.97
CA LEU A 94 2.86 3.04 -14.71
C LEU A 94 4.34 2.68 -14.86
N GLY A 95 4.91 1.96 -13.89
CA GLY A 95 6.32 1.57 -13.89
C GLY A 95 6.73 0.78 -15.14
N PRO A 96 6.08 -0.36 -15.44
CA PRO A 96 6.34 -1.12 -16.66
C PRO A 96 5.99 -0.36 -17.95
N LEU A 97 4.97 0.50 -17.92
CA LEU A 97 4.62 1.34 -19.07
C LEU A 97 5.78 2.29 -19.41
N VAL A 98 6.13 3.17 -18.48
CA VAL A 98 7.21 4.17 -18.66
C VAL A 98 8.56 3.47 -18.84
N GLY A 99 8.81 2.42 -18.06
CA GLY A 99 10.01 1.60 -18.17
C GLY A 99 10.14 0.92 -19.53
N GLY A 100 9.05 0.40 -20.11
CA GLY A 100 9.05 -0.21 -21.44
C GLY A 100 9.52 0.77 -22.52
N PHE A 101 8.97 1.99 -22.53
CA PHE A 101 9.39 3.05 -23.45
C PHE A 101 10.85 3.48 -23.25
N ILE A 102 11.29 3.65 -22.01
CA ILE A 102 12.67 4.05 -21.74
C ILE A 102 13.65 2.94 -22.15
N ASN A 103 13.39 1.69 -21.78
CA ASN A 103 14.30 0.58 -22.04
C ASN A 103 14.35 0.19 -23.53
N GLN A 104 13.30 0.47 -24.30
CA GLN A 104 13.31 0.20 -25.74
C GLN A 104 14.06 1.26 -26.55
N ASN A 105 13.96 2.54 -26.18
CA ASN A 105 14.56 3.65 -26.93
C ASN A 105 15.92 4.12 -26.37
N ALA A 106 16.21 3.77 -25.12
CA ALA A 106 17.43 4.18 -24.44
C ALA A 106 18.07 2.98 -23.71
N ASP A 107 18.56 3.20 -22.49
CA ASP A 107 19.24 2.20 -21.66
C ASP A 107 18.44 2.01 -20.35
N TRP A 108 18.56 0.84 -19.74
CA TRP A 108 18.00 0.57 -18.41
C TRP A 108 18.47 1.56 -17.34
N ARG A 109 19.68 2.11 -17.47
CA ARG A 109 20.18 3.17 -16.57
C ARG A 109 19.34 4.44 -16.66
N TRP A 110 18.76 4.75 -17.82
CA TRP A 110 17.87 5.91 -17.97
C TRP A 110 16.56 5.77 -17.19
N THR A 111 16.11 4.54 -16.91
CA THR A 111 14.94 4.31 -16.03
C THR A 111 15.19 4.91 -14.64
N TRP A 112 16.41 4.75 -14.11
CA TRP A 112 16.80 5.32 -12.82
C TRP A 112 17.02 6.84 -12.88
N ARG A 113 17.55 7.36 -13.99
CA ARG A 113 17.72 8.81 -14.18
C ARG A 113 16.38 9.53 -14.20
N VAL A 114 15.39 9.00 -14.94
CA VAL A 114 14.02 9.53 -14.94
C VAL A 114 13.41 9.45 -13.54
N GLN A 115 13.65 8.36 -12.81
CA GLN A 115 13.19 8.23 -11.42
C GLN A 115 13.81 9.29 -10.49
N ILE A 116 15.10 9.63 -10.65
CA ILE A 116 15.74 10.72 -9.88
C ILE A 116 15.10 12.08 -10.19
N ILE A 117 14.86 12.39 -11.46
CA ILE A 117 14.20 13.63 -11.87
C ILE A 117 12.80 13.71 -11.27
N TRP A 118 12.04 12.62 -11.33
CA TRP A 118 10.71 12.54 -10.75
C TRP A 118 10.72 12.79 -9.23
N VAL A 119 11.64 12.14 -8.51
CA VAL A 119 11.80 12.33 -7.06
C VAL A 119 12.20 13.76 -6.71
N PHE A 120 13.05 14.40 -7.53
CA PHE A 120 13.40 15.80 -7.32
C PHE A 120 12.19 16.71 -7.43
N VAL A 121 11.36 16.51 -8.46
CA VAL A 121 10.10 17.26 -8.63
C VAL A 121 9.17 17.03 -7.44
N GLU A 122 8.98 15.79 -7.01
CA GLU A 122 8.18 15.46 -5.83
C GLU A 122 8.72 16.11 -4.56
N LEU A 123 10.04 16.13 -4.35
CA LEU A 123 10.67 16.78 -3.21
C LEU A 123 10.42 18.30 -3.23
N VAL A 124 10.57 18.95 -4.39
CA VAL A 124 10.28 20.39 -4.53
C VAL A 124 8.81 20.69 -4.24
N LEU A 125 7.89 19.91 -4.80
CA LEU A 125 6.45 20.06 -4.55
C LEU A 125 6.12 19.84 -3.06
N LEU A 126 6.76 18.86 -2.42
CA LEU A 126 6.59 18.58 -1.00
C LEU A 126 7.10 19.71 -0.11
N LEU A 127 8.21 20.34 -0.47
CA LEU A 127 8.77 21.49 0.24
C LEU A 127 7.87 22.72 0.15
N LEU A 128 7.23 22.96 -1.01
CA LEU A 128 6.46 24.16 -1.29
C LEU A 128 4.97 24.05 -0.91
N LEU A 129 4.34 22.90 -1.13
CA LEU A 129 2.86 22.78 -1.09
C LEU A 129 2.32 22.06 0.14
N VAL A 130 3.13 21.23 0.81
CA VAL A 130 2.63 20.38 1.91
C VAL A 130 2.90 21.07 3.25
N PRO A 131 1.85 21.45 4.02
CA PRO A 131 1.99 21.98 5.37
C PRO A 131 2.07 20.86 6.43
N GLU A 132 2.36 21.21 7.69
CA GLU A 132 2.30 20.26 8.80
C GLU A 132 0.83 19.94 9.14
N THR A 133 0.52 18.64 9.23
CA THR A 133 -0.85 18.13 9.42
C THR A 133 -1.08 17.58 10.83
N TYR A 134 0.00 17.36 11.61
CA TYR A 134 -0.12 16.74 12.92
C TYR A 134 -0.50 17.74 14.01
N ALA A 135 -1.76 17.67 14.45
CA ALA A 135 -2.33 18.60 15.43
C ALA A 135 -1.51 18.72 16.75
N PRO A 136 -0.99 17.63 17.35
CA PRO A 136 -0.18 17.74 18.56
C PRO A 136 1.07 18.60 18.38
N VAL A 137 1.78 18.48 17.25
CA VAL A 137 3.00 19.28 16.96
C VAL A 137 2.62 20.74 16.65
N LEU A 138 1.52 20.98 15.96
CA LEU A 138 1.01 22.34 15.74
C LEU A 138 0.67 23.04 17.07
N LEU A 139 0.05 22.31 18.00
CA LEU A 139 -0.23 22.82 19.35
C LEU A 139 1.06 23.09 20.13
N LYS A 140 2.08 22.25 20.00
CA LYS A 140 3.40 22.49 20.58
C LYS A 140 4.03 23.78 20.06
N TRP A 141 4.01 24.00 18.75
CA TRP A 141 4.52 25.25 18.15
C TRP A 141 3.70 26.48 18.55
N LYS A 142 2.38 26.34 18.68
CA LYS A 142 1.50 27.42 19.15
C LYS A 142 1.77 27.76 20.62
N ALA A 143 1.90 26.74 21.48
CA ALA A 143 2.23 26.93 22.89
C ALA A 143 3.60 27.60 23.05
N ALA A 144 4.62 27.18 22.28
CA ALA A 144 5.94 27.81 22.29
C ALA A 144 5.89 29.29 21.87
N ARG A 145 5.11 29.63 20.81
CA ARG A 145 4.91 31.03 20.41
C ARG A 145 4.20 31.85 21.48
N LEU A 146 3.17 31.30 22.12
CA LEU A 146 2.43 31.98 23.19
C LEU A 146 3.27 32.20 24.45
N ARG A 147 4.12 31.24 24.83
CA ARG A 147 5.10 31.43 25.90
C ARG A 147 6.04 32.60 25.59
N ALA A 148 6.55 32.65 24.35
CA ALA A 148 7.48 33.70 23.92
C ALA A 148 6.81 35.08 23.85
N SER A 149 5.54 35.18 23.41
CA SER A 149 4.83 36.47 23.30
C SER A 149 4.30 36.98 24.63
N THR A 150 3.75 36.09 25.47
CA THR A 150 3.03 36.47 26.69
C THR A 150 3.93 36.40 27.92
N LYS A 151 5.12 35.79 27.82
CA LYS A 151 6.02 35.47 28.95
C LYS A 151 5.34 34.67 30.08
N ASP A 152 4.26 33.97 29.76
CA ASP A 152 3.52 33.11 30.67
C ASP A 152 3.84 31.64 30.35
N GLU A 153 4.46 30.95 31.31
CA GLU A 153 4.91 29.55 31.16
C GLU A 153 3.75 28.55 31.30
N ARG A 154 2.55 29.01 31.68
CA ARG A 154 1.35 28.16 31.89
C ARG A 154 0.75 27.58 30.61
N PHE A 155 1.21 27.98 29.43
CA PHE A 155 0.76 27.36 28.18
C PHE A 155 1.51 26.05 27.96
N TYR A 156 0.86 24.90 28.09
CA TYR A 156 1.46 23.57 27.83
C TYR A 156 0.74 22.82 26.71
N ALA A 157 1.51 22.16 25.84
CA ALA A 157 0.98 21.24 24.84
C ALA A 157 0.98 19.80 25.39
N PRO A 158 0.08 18.92 24.92
CA PRO A 158 0.06 17.51 25.32
C PRO A 158 1.38 16.75 25.10
N LEU A 159 2.19 17.22 24.14
CA LEU A 159 3.54 16.69 23.86
C LEU A 159 4.62 17.17 24.84
N ASP A 160 4.39 18.26 25.58
CA ASP A 160 5.35 18.79 26.56
C ASP A 160 5.21 18.08 27.92
N VAL A 161 4.06 17.47 28.19
CA VAL A 161 3.78 16.72 29.43
C VAL A 161 4.25 15.26 29.33
N LYS A 162 4.49 14.75 28.11
CA LYS A 162 4.99 13.40 27.88
C LYS A 162 6.49 13.40 27.66
N ASP A 163 7.25 12.84 28.59
CA ASP A 163 8.65 12.48 28.37
C ASP A 163 8.74 11.31 27.38
N ILE A 164 8.73 11.64 26.09
CA ILE A 164 8.87 10.63 25.04
C ILE A 164 10.35 10.30 24.88
N ASN A 165 10.79 9.21 25.52
CA ASN A 165 12.07 8.61 25.20
C ASN A 165 12.01 8.05 23.77
N LEU A 166 12.71 8.69 22.84
CA LEU A 166 12.71 8.34 21.41
C LEU A 166 13.10 6.87 21.17
N LEU A 167 14.12 6.40 21.89
CA LEU A 167 14.60 5.03 21.74
C LEU A 167 13.52 4.04 22.20
N ARG A 168 12.82 4.35 23.30
CA ARG A 168 11.66 3.58 23.73
C ARG A 168 10.52 3.63 22.72
N ALA A 169 10.22 4.79 22.12
CA ALA A 169 9.15 4.92 21.11
C ALA A 169 9.45 4.11 19.84
N VAL A 170 10.71 4.11 19.39
CA VAL A 170 11.18 3.28 18.27
C VAL A 170 11.08 1.80 18.62
N VAL A 171 11.61 1.39 19.78
CA VAL A 171 11.51 -0.01 20.23
C VAL A 171 10.05 -0.46 20.31
N VAL A 172 9.17 0.35 20.92
CA VAL A 172 7.73 0.09 21.03
C VAL A 172 7.10 -0.11 19.66
N SER A 173 7.44 0.70 18.67
CA SER A 173 6.84 0.58 17.34
C SER A 173 7.50 -0.47 16.46
N CYS A 174 8.70 -0.92 16.79
CA CYS A 174 9.27 -2.12 16.19
C CYS A 174 8.53 -3.36 16.67
N TYR A 175 8.26 -3.52 17.98
CA TYR A 175 7.62 -4.75 18.48
C TYR A 175 6.09 -4.75 18.45
N LYS A 176 5.41 -3.60 18.56
CA LYS A 176 3.93 -3.53 18.56
C LYS A 176 3.27 -4.12 17.31
N PRO A 177 3.74 -3.88 16.08
CA PRO A 177 3.21 -4.51 14.88
C PRO A 177 3.25 -6.04 14.94
N PHE A 178 4.35 -6.61 15.42
CA PHE A 178 4.48 -8.06 15.59
C PHE A 178 3.62 -8.59 16.74
N GLN A 179 3.50 -7.83 17.82
CA GLN A 179 2.58 -8.14 18.91
C GLN A 179 1.13 -8.16 18.41
N LEU A 180 0.71 -7.15 17.66
CA LEU A 180 -0.63 -7.07 17.08
C LEU A 180 -0.89 -8.25 16.14
N MET A 181 0.09 -8.64 15.33
CA MET A 181 -0.02 -9.84 14.49
C MET A 181 -0.06 -11.15 15.30
N ALA A 182 0.65 -11.25 16.42
CA ALA A 182 0.71 -12.48 17.22
C ALA A 182 -0.56 -12.68 18.08
N TYR A 183 -1.12 -11.60 18.61
CA TYR A 183 -2.22 -11.65 19.57
C TYR A 183 -3.59 -11.33 18.97
N ASP A 184 -3.65 -10.55 17.88
CA ASP A 184 -4.92 -10.26 17.20
C ASP A 184 -5.08 -11.13 15.94
N ARG A 185 -5.98 -12.11 16.05
CA ARG A 185 -6.30 -13.05 14.98
C ARG A 185 -6.93 -12.38 13.76
N MET A 186 -7.75 -11.34 13.97
CA MET A 186 -8.43 -10.65 12.88
C MET A 186 -7.41 -9.85 12.05
N ALA A 187 -6.55 -9.09 12.71
CA ALA A 187 -5.48 -8.36 12.04
C ALA A 187 -4.52 -9.30 11.31
N LEU A 188 -4.12 -10.41 11.92
CA LEU A 188 -3.24 -11.40 11.30
C LEU A 188 -3.84 -11.95 10.01
N LEU A 189 -5.11 -12.36 10.04
CA LEU A 189 -5.78 -12.96 8.89
C LEU A 189 -5.98 -11.96 7.74
N LEU A 190 -6.39 -10.73 8.05
CA LEU A 190 -6.50 -9.65 7.05
C LEU A 190 -5.13 -9.27 6.47
N ASN A 191 -4.09 -9.22 7.31
CA ASN A 191 -2.72 -8.95 6.87
C ASN A 191 -2.19 -10.07 5.98
N ALA A 192 -2.41 -11.33 6.35
CA ALA A 192 -2.00 -12.49 5.56
C ALA A 192 -2.71 -12.54 4.21
N TRP A 193 -4.01 -12.22 4.18
CA TRP A 193 -4.78 -12.12 2.94
C TRP A 193 -4.23 -11.05 2.00
N ASN A 194 -4.05 -9.82 2.51
CA ASN A 194 -3.44 -8.74 1.75
C ASN A 194 -2.00 -9.06 1.30
N ALA A 195 -1.22 -9.75 2.13
CA ALA A 195 0.15 -10.12 1.82
C ALA A 195 0.22 -11.14 0.69
N LEU A 196 -0.63 -12.18 0.72
CA LEU A 196 -0.69 -13.15 -0.36
C LEU A 196 -1.13 -12.49 -1.67
N LEU A 197 -2.18 -11.67 -1.63
CA LEU A 197 -2.66 -10.95 -2.82
C LEU A 197 -1.58 -10.04 -3.42
N LEU A 198 -0.83 -9.32 -2.59
CA LEU A 198 0.27 -8.50 -3.09
C LEU A 198 1.41 -9.35 -3.65
N GLY A 199 1.76 -10.46 -3.00
CA GLY A 199 2.74 -11.41 -3.53
C GLY A 199 2.34 -11.94 -4.90
N ILE A 200 1.08 -12.34 -5.05
CA ILE A 200 0.52 -12.81 -6.33
C ILE A 200 0.50 -11.71 -7.38
N LEU A 201 0.20 -10.46 -7.03
CA LEU A 201 0.27 -9.32 -7.96
C LEU A 201 1.68 -9.13 -8.53
N TYR A 202 2.69 -9.06 -7.66
CA TYR A 202 4.08 -8.86 -8.09
C TYR A 202 4.61 -10.06 -8.87
N LEU A 203 4.17 -11.27 -8.52
CA LEU A 203 4.46 -12.46 -9.30
C LEU A 203 3.80 -12.38 -10.68
N ALA A 204 2.52 -12.01 -10.73
CA ALA A 204 1.76 -11.88 -11.97
C ALA A 204 2.37 -10.83 -12.91
N PHE A 205 3.04 -9.79 -12.42
CA PHE A 205 3.77 -8.86 -13.29
C PHE A 205 4.88 -9.51 -14.12
N GLN A 206 5.48 -10.60 -13.65
CA GLN A 206 6.42 -11.38 -14.49
C GLN A 206 5.70 -12.21 -15.56
N ALA A 207 4.43 -12.54 -15.36
CA ALA A 207 3.64 -13.28 -16.31
C ALA A 207 3.41 -12.49 -17.61
N PHE A 208 3.18 -11.17 -17.51
CA PHE A 208 2.86 -10.32 -18.66
C PHE A 208 3.95 -10.38 -19.75
N PRO A 209 5.24 -10.10 -19.47
CA PRO A 209 6.30 -10.29 -20.46
C PRO A 209 6.38 -11.70 -21.03
N ILE A 210 6.14 -12.74 -20.21
CA ILE A 210 6.20 -14.14 -20.67
C ILE A 210 5.05 -14.46 -21.65
N ILE A 211 3.85 -13.95 -21.37
CA ILE A 211 2.66 -14.16 -22.20
C ILE A 211 2.79 -13.36 -23.51
N PHE A 212 3.07 -12.07 -23.43
CA PHE A 212 3.08 -11.19 -24.60
C PHE A 212 4.31 -11.35 -25.50
N LYS A 213 5.42 -11.89 -24.98
CA LYS A 213 6.53 -12.33 -25.82
C LYS A 213 6.11 -13.41 -26.84
N LYS A 214 5.13 -14.25 -26.52
CA LYS A 214 4.57 -15.23 -27.48
C LYS A 214 3.80 -14.57 -28.62
N HIS A 215 3.29 -13.36 -28.41
CA HIS A 215 2.60 -12.57 -29.43
C HIS A 215 3.56 -11.64 -30.21
N GLY A 216 4.88 -11.76 -30.00
CA GLY A 216 5.88 -10.94 -30.69
C GLY A 216 5.93 -9.48 -30.22
N PHE A 217 5.41 -9.19 -29.02
CA PHE A 217 5.36 -7.81 -28.53
C PHE A 217 6.75 -7.28 -28.17
N SER A 218 6.99 -6.01 -28.50
CA SER A 218 8.17 -5.26 -28.03
C SER A 218 8.09 -4.93 -26.53
N ALA A 219 9.15 -4.36 -25.96
CA ALA A 219 9.18 -3.96 -24.55
C ALA A 219 8.14 -2.86 -24.23
N GLU A 220 7.98 -1.88 -25.12
CA GLU A 220 6.92 -0.85 -25.06
C GLU A 220 5.52 -1.46 -25.10
N GLN A 221 5.27 -2.33 -26.07
CA GLN A 221 3.97 -2.97 -26.24
C GLN A 221 3.63 -3.82 -25.02
N THR A 222 4.60 -4.54 -24.47
CA THR A 222 4.45 -5.27 -23.22
C THR A 222 4.15 -4.32 -22.06
N GLY A 223 4.84 -3.18 -21.94
CA GLY A 223 4.55 -2.16 -20.93
C GLY A 223 3.12 -1.62 -21.01
N MET A 224 2.60 -1.42 -22.21
CA MET A 224 1.21 -0.98 -22.43
C MET A 224 0.16 -1.99 -21.98
N THR A 225 0.47 -3.29 -21.96
CA THR A 225 -0.50 -4.33 -21.54
C THR A 225 -0.91 -4.23 -20.07
N PHE A 226 -0.08 -3.61 -19.22
CA PHE A 226 -0.40 -3.36 -17.82
C PHE A 226 -1.53 -2.33 -17.64
N LEU A 227 -1.83 -1.52 -18.66
CA LEU A 227 -2.96 -0.58 -18.63
C LEU A 227 -4.30 -1.29 -18.42
N GLY A 228 -4.44 -2.56 -18.79
CA GLY A 228 -5.65 -3.34 -18.50
C GLY A 228 -5.94 -3.42 -16.99
N ILE A 229 -4.92 -3.65 -16.17
CA ILE A 229 -5.02 -3.61 -14.70
C ILE A 229 -5.41 -2.20 -14.25
N GLY A 230 -4.80 -1.16 -14.84
CA GLY A 230 -5.09 0.25 -14.55
C GLY A 230 -6.53 0.64 -14.84
N VAL A 231 -7.10 0.21 -15.96
CA VAL A 231 -8.53 0.42 -16.30
C VAL A 231 -9.43 -0.26 -15.26
N GLY A 232 -9.05 -1.46 -14.80
CA GLY A 232 -9.72 -2.12 -13.68
C GLY A 232 -9.73 -1.28 -12.40
N MET A 233 -8.58 -0.72 -12.05
CA MET A 233 -8.45 0.13 -10.86
C MET A 233 -9.26 1.43 -10.96
N ILE A 234 -9.19 2.11 -12.11
CA ILE A 234 -9.94 3.35 -12.37
C ILE A 234 -11.45 3.07 -12.32
N SER A 235 -11.92 1.97 -12.93
CA SER A 235 -13.34 1.61 -12.87
C SER A 235 -13.80 1.34 -11.42
N ALA A 236 -12.98 0.68 -10.60
CA ALA A 236 -13.29 0.47 -9.19
C ALA A 236 -13.34 1.78 -8.37
N ILE A 237 -12.51 2.77 -8.69
CA ILE A 237 -12.58 4.12 -8.09
C ILE A 237 -13.84 4.85 -8.50
N CYS A 238 -14.21 4.78 -9.78
CA CYS A 238 -15.46 5.37 -10.27
C CYS A 238 -16.69 4.79 -9.57
N CYS A 239 -16.61 3.57 -9.04
CA CYS A 239 -17.65 2.96 -8.21
C CYS A 239 -17.67 3.44 -6.74
N MET A 240 -16.72 4.25 -6.27
CA MET A 240 -16.68 4.75 -4.87
C MET A 240 -17.95 5.47 -4.40
N PRO A 241 -18.61 6.33 -5.20
CA PRO A 241 -19.85 6.96 -4.79
C PRO A 241 -20.97 5.97 -4.43
N PHE A 242 -21.03 4.84 -5.14
CA PHE A 242 -21.97 3.75 -4.82
C PHE A 242 -21.68 3.17 -3.44
N TRP A 243 -20.42 2.87 -3.16
CA TRP A 243 -20.01 2.34 -1.87
C TRP A 243 -20.22 3.30 -0.71
N ASN A 244 -19.99 4.60 -0.93
CA ASN A 244 -20.28 5.63 0.07
C ASN A 244 -21.77 5.69 0.41
N ARG A 245 -22.64 5.65 -0.59
CA ARG A 245 -24.10 5.61 -0.37
C ARG A 245 -24.52 4.36 0.40
N LEU A 246 -23.89 3.20 0.13
CA LEU A 246 -24.14 1.99 0.90
C LEU A 246 -23.71 2.15 2.35
N PHE A 247 -22.53 2.74 2.59
CA PHE A 247 -22.04 3.01 3.94
C PHE A 247 -22.91 4.03 4.70
N GLU A 248 -23.40 5.06 4.03
CA GLU A 248 -24.35 6.03 4.62
C GLU A 248 -25.65 5.35 5.08
N ARG A 249 -26.18 4.41 4.29
CA ARG A 249 -27.35 3.62 4.68
C ARG A 249 -27.08 2.79 5.94
N GLU A 250 -25.90 2.20 6.05
CA GLU A 250 -25.51 1.47 7.26
C GLU A 250 -25.30 2.41 8.45
N MET A 251 -24.76 3.62 8.24
CA MET A 251 -24.70 4.62 9.30
C MET A 251 -26.07 4.97 9.86
N LEU A 252 -27.10 5.08 9.01
CA LEU A 252 -28.46 5.34 9.46
C LEU A 252 -29.06 4.17 10.27
N LYS A 253 -28.73 2.93 9.92
CA LYS A 253 -29.19 1.73 10.65
C LYS A 253 -28.58 1.59 12.03
N PHE A 254 -27.33 2.03 12.21
CA PHE A 254 -26.57 1.88 13.44
C PHE A 254 -26.40 3.20 14.23
N ASP A 255 -27.36 4.12 14.11
CA ASP A 255 -27.37 5.41 14.83
C ASP A 255 -26.03 6.18 14.75
N GLY A 256 -25.45 6.19 13.54
CA GLY A 256 -24.18 6.86 13.25
C GLY A 256 -22.91 6.11 13.68
N ARG A 257 -23.02 4.92 14.28
CA ARG A 257 -21.89 4.10 14.74
C ARG A 257 -21.90 2.69 14.13
N PRO A 258 -21.71 2.55 12.81
CA PRO A 258 -21.69 1.24 12.17
C PRO A 258 -20.49 0.41 12.64
N PRO A 259 -20.63 -0.92 12.74
CA PRO A 259 -19.51 -1.79 13.05
C PRO A 259 -18.42 -1.70 11.96
N PRO A 260 -17.12 -1.76 12.31
CA PRO A 260 -16.03 -1.68 11.35
C PRO A 260 -16.13 -2.70 10.21
N GLU A 261 -16.76 -3.86 10.46
CA GLU A 261 -16.97 -4.94 9.50
C GLU A 261 -17.79 -4.52 8.28
N THR A 262 -18.61 -3.47 8.38
CA THR A 262 -19.33 -2.89 7.22
C THR A 262 -18.38 -2.39 6.14
N ARG A 263 -17.12 -2.11 6.47
CA ARG A 263 -16.09 -1.75 5.49
C ARG A 263 -15.65 -2.94 4.62
N LEU A 264 -15.90 -4.17 5.05
CA LEU A 264 -15.52 -5.40 4.34
C LEU A 264 -16.38 -5.72 3.11
N TYR A 265 -17.51 -5.03 2.89
CA TYR A 265 -18.36 -5.26 1.72
C TYR A 265 -17.63 -5.04 0.39
N MET A 266 -16.76 -4.03 0.32
CA MET A 266 -15.90 -3.83 -0.85
C MET A 266 -14.96 -5.02 -1.05
N GLY A 267 -14.38 -5.53 0.05
CA GLY A 267 -13.49 -6.69 0.04
C GLY A 267 -14.17 -7.98 -0.39
N GLN A 268 -15.47 -8.16 -0.12
CA GLN A 268 -16.25 -9.32 -0.57
C GLN A 268 -16.36 -9.35 -2.10
N VAL A 269 -16.69 -8.22 -2.72
CA VAL A 269 -16.73 -8.10 -4.19
C VAL A 269 -15.34 -8.26 -4.78
N GLY A 270 -14.35 -7.60 -4.19
CA GLY A 270 -12.96 -7.72 -4.64
C GLY A 270 -12.42 -9.16 -4.55
N GLY A 271 -12.75 -9.88 -3.48
CA GLY A 271 -12.37 -11.28 -3.27
C GLY A 271 -12.91 -12.24 -4.33
N ILE A 272 -14.03 -11.91 -4.98
CA ILE A 272 -14.58 -12.66 -6.12
C ILE A 272 -13.95 -12.21 -7.44
N LEU A 273 -13.77 -10.91 -7.64
CA LEU A 273 -13.23 -10.37 -8.90
C LEU A 273 -11.78 -10.77 -9.16
N VAL A 274 -10.94 -10.84 -8.11
CA VAL A 274 -9.52 -11.24 -8.22
C VAL A 274 -9.35 -12.62 -8.86
N PRO A 275 -9.95 -13.72 -8.32
CA PRO A 275 -9.80 -15.04 -8.92
C PRO A 275 -10.45 -15.14 -10.29
N ILE A 276 -11.59 -14.47 -10.52
CA ILE A 276 -12.22 -14.43 -11.86
C ILE A 276 -11.24 -13.83 -12.88
N GLY A 277 -10.59 -12.71 -12.54
CA GLY A 277 -9.62 -12.08 -13.43
C GLY A 277 -8.39 -12.94 -13.67
N LEU A 278 -7.84 -13.58 -12.64
CA LEU A 278 -6.68 -14.47 -12.82
C LEU A 278 -7.03 -15.75 -13.59
N PHE A 279 -8.20 -16.34 -13.40
CA PHE A 279 -8.66 -17.49 -14.20
C PHE A 279 -8.88 -17.09 -15.66
N ALA A 280 -9.57 -15.97 -15.89
CA ALA A 280 -9.76 -15.43 -17.24
C ALA A 280 -8.40 -15.17 -17.92
N LEU A 281 -7.43 -14.61 -17.19
CA LEU A 281 -6.08 -14.42 -17.70
C LEU A 281 -5.40 -15.75 -18.02
N ALA A 282 -5.46 -16.73 -17.10
CA ALA A 282 -4.83 -18.04 -17.27
C ALA A 282 -5.29 -18.75 -18.55
N PHE A 283 -6.60 -18.77 -18.79
CA PHE A 283 -7.20 -19.43 -19.96
C PHE A 283 -7.10 -18.64 -21.26
N THR A 284 -6.59 -17.41 -21.21
CA THR A 284 -6.38 -16.57 -22.41
C THR A 284 -4.91 -16.44 -22.79
N THR A 285 -3.99 -17.09 -22.07
CA THR A 285 -2.53 -17.02 -22.35
C THR A 285 -2.04 -17.79 -23.59
N TYR A 286 -2.93 -18.38 -24.38
CA TYR A 286 -2.56 -19.14 -25.58
C TYR A 286 -2.19 -18.22 -26.74
N ALA A 287 -1.21 -18.62 -27.55
CA ALA A 287 -0.80 -17.86 -28.74
C ALA A 287 -1.92 -17.74 -29.81
N SER A 288 -2.87 -18.68 -29.80
CA SER A 288 -4.05 -18.66 -30.69
C SER A 288 -5.12 -17.65 -30.28
N VAL A 289 -5.10 -17.18 -29.04
CA VAL A 289 -6.06 -16.19 -28.54
C VAL A 289 -5.58 -14.79 -28.92
N PRO A 290 -6.45 -13.88 -29.39
CA PRO A 290 -6.04 -12.52 -29.70
C PRO A 290 -5.43 -11.81 -28.48
N TRP A 291 -4.34 -11.07 -28.71
CA TRP A 291 -3.56 -10.37 -27.67
C TRP A 291 -4.39 -9.43 -26.78
N ILE A 292 -5.53 -8.94 -27.27
CA ILE A 292 -6.41 -8.04 -26.51
C ILE A 292 -7.16 -8.76 -25.38
N VAL A 293 -7.43 -10.07 -25.54
CA VAL A 293 -8.25 -10.83 -24.59
C VAL A 293 -7.56 -10.96 -23.23
N PRO A 294 -6.25 -11.31 -23.12
CA PRO A 294 -5.52 -11.25 -21.85
C PRO A 294 -5.52 -9.87 -21.19
N ILE A 295 -5.46 -8.78 -21.98
CA ILE A 295 -5.50 -7.42 -21.43
C ILE A 295 -6.87 -7.15 -20.81
N ILE A 296 -7.96 -7.48 -21.50
CA ILE A 296 -9.32 -7.34 -20.98
C ILE A 296 -9.53 -8.22 -19.73
N ALA A 297 -8.98 -9.45 -19.75
CA ALA A 297 -9.05 -10.36 -18.60
C ALA A 297 -8.35 -9.81 -17.34
N SER A 298 -7.35 -8.92 -17.50
CA SER A 298 -6.67 -8.28 -16.38
C SER A 298 -7.48 -7.16 -15.69
N ILE A 299 -8.53 -6.64 -16.33
CA ILE A 299 -9.41 -5.59 -15.79
C ILE A 299 -10.08 -6.02 -14.46
N PRO A 300 -10.82 -7.14 -14.39
CA PRO A 300 -11.44 -7.58 -13.13
C PRO A 300 -10.39 -7.88 -12.05
N PHE A 301 -9.19 -8.33 -12.43
CA PHE A 301 -8.09 -8.52 -11.48
C PHE A 301 -7.65 -7.19 -10.85
N GLY A 302 -7.42 -6.16 -11.66
CA GLY A 302 -7.08 -4.81 -11.16
C GLY A 302 -8.18 -4.19 -10.30
N ALA A 303 -9.44 -4.29 -10.74
CA ALA A 303 -10.59 -3.81 -9.98
C ALA A 303 -10.72 -4.51 -8.62
N GLY A 304 -10.62 -5.84 -8.62
CA GLY A 304 -10.73 -6.65 -7.41
C GLY A 304 -9.62 -6.35 -6.41
N MET A 305 -8.38 -6.24 -6.89
CA MET A 305 -7.22 -5.87 -6.07
C MET A 305 -7.46 -4.54 -5.36
N TYR A 306 -7.85 -3.50 -6.10
CA TYR A 306 -8.12 -2.19 -5.52
C TYR A 306 -9.21 -2.22 -4.42
N LEU A 307 -10.32 -2.93 -4.66
CA LEU A 307 -11.41 -3.04 -3.69
C LEU A 307 -10.99 -3.77 -2.41
N VAL A 308 -10.22 -4.86 -2.53
CA VAL A 308 -9.69 -5.59 -1.37
C VAL A 308 -8.78 -4.70 -0.52
N PHE A 309 -7.84 -4.01 -1.14
CA PHE A 309 -6.90 -3.17 -0.39
C PHE A 309 -7.60 -1.98 0.28
N THR A 310 -8.52 -1.31 -0.42
CA THR A 310 -9.28 -0.19 0.14
C THR A 310 -10.10 -0.65 1.34
N SER A 311 -10.79 -1.79 1.21
CA SER A 311 -11.56 -2.43 2.27
C SER A 311 -10.71 -2.69 3.51
N THR A 312 -9.58 -3.37 3.35
CA THR A 312 -8.71 -3.75 4.47
C THR A 312 -8.05 -2.53 5.11
N PHE A 313 -7.57 -1.55 4.34
CA PHE A 313 -6.97 -0.34 4.90
C PHE A 313 -7.99 0.47 5.70
N THR A 314 -9.20 0.62 5.16
CA THR A 314 -10.26 1.33 5.87
C THR A 314 -10.64 0.59 7.17
N TYR A 315 -10.77 -0.74 7.12
CA TYR A 315 -11.03 -1.57 8.30
C TYR A 315 -9.94 -1.40 9.35
N LEU A 316 -8.66 -1.57 8.98
CA LEU A 316 -7.53 -1.49 9.91
C LEU A 316 -7.46 -0.10 10.59
N VAL A 317 -7.70 0.97 9.83
CA VAL A 317 -7.70 2.33 10.39
C VAL A 317 -8.88 2.55 11.34
N THR A 318 -10.08 2.04 11.00
CA THR A 318 -11.28 2.24 11.84
C THR A 318 -11.31 1.36 13.07
N ALA A 319 -10.92 0.08 12.97
CA ALA A 319 -11.05 -0.91 14.03
C ALA A 319 -9.94 -0.76 15.09
N TYR A 320 -8.75 -0.29 14.69
CA TYR A 320 -7.57 -0.21 15.57
C TYR A 320 -7.21 1.21 16.01
N ARG A 321 -8.13 2.17 15.95
CA ARG A 321 -7.91 3.52 16.52
C ARG A 321 -7.80 3.38 18.05
N PRO A 322 -6.71 3.81 18.74
CA PRO A 322 -5.70 4.81 18.38
C PRO A 322 -4.35 4.29 17.83
N ILE A 323 -4.16 2.97 17.71
CA ILE A 323 -2.92 2.33 17.21
C ILE A 323 -2.94 2.01 15.71
N ALA A 324 -3.77 2.73 14.93
CA ALA A 324 -3.97 2.50 13.50
C ALA A 324 -2.65 2.54 12.69
N ALA A 325 -1.73 3.43 13.06
CA ALA A 325 -0.41 3.52 12.41
C ALA A 325 0.40 2.23 12.57
N SER A 326 0.38 1.61 13.76
CA SER A 326 1.05 0.32 14.01
C SER A 326 0.38 -0.83 13.26
N ALA A 327 -0.95 -0.85 13.16
CA ALA A 327 -1.69 -1.85 12.38
C ALA A 327 -1.36 -1.76 10.87
N MET A 328 -1.30 -0.53 10.33
CA MET A 328 -0.89 -0.29 8.95
C MET A 328 0.58 -0.64 8.70
N ALA A 329 1.47 -0.37 9.66
CA ALA A 329 2.87 -0.78 9.59
C ALA A 329 3.01 -2.32 9.55
N ALA A 330 2.29 -3.05 10.41
CA ALA A 330 2.24 -4.51 10.40
C ALA A 330 1.80 -5.05 9.03
N ASN A 331 0.72 -4.47 8.50
CA ASN A 331 0.20 -4.81 7.18
C ASN A 331 1.24 -4.55 6.07
N SER A 332 1.91 -3.40 6.09
CA SER A 332 2.94 -3.04 5.11
C SER A 332 4.16 -3.97 5.16
N ALA A 333 4.61 -4.32 6.37
CA ALA A 333 5.75 -5.21 6.58
C ALA A 333 5.46 -6.60 5.99
N LEU A 334 4.34 -7.22 6.36
CA LEU A 334 3.99 -8.56 5.87
C LEU A 334 3.78 -8.58 4.35
N ARG A 335 3.09 -7.57 3.81
CA ARG A 335 2.90 -7.38 2.37
C ARG A 335 4.22 -7.26 1.62
N SER A 336 5.14 -6.45 2.11
CA SER A 336 6.44 -6.21 1.48
C SER A 336 7.33 -7.44 1.50
N THR A 337 7.19 -8.30 2.51
CA THR A 337 7.90 -9.60 2.57
C THR A 337 7.40 -10.54 1.47
N PHE A 338 6.08 -10.68 1.32
CA PHE A 338 5.50 -11.53 0.28
C PHE A 338 5.79 -10.99 -1.13
N ALA A 339 5.65 -9.69 -1.34
CA ALA A 339 6.00 -9.05 -2.61
C ALA A 339 7.47 -9.20 -2.99
N ALA A 340 8.38 -9.37 -2.01
CA ALA A 340 9.79 -9.63 -2.27
C ALA A 340 10.08 -11.13 -2.48
N ALA A 341 9.38 -12.03 -1.78
CA ALA A 341 9.61 -13.47 -1.87
C ALA A 341 9.01 -14.10 -3.14
N PHE A 342 7.79 -13.70 -3.51
CA PHE A 342 7.02 -14.32 -4.60
C PHE A 342 7.70 -14.23 -5.98
N PRO A 343 8.26 -13.07 -6.37
CA PRO A 343 9.00 -12.94 -7.62
C PRO A 343 10.21 -13.89 -7.76
N LEU A 344 10.81 -14.37 -6.66
CA LEU A 344 12.04 -15.17 -6.70
C LEU A 344 11.84 -16.55 -7.34
N PHE A 345 10.66 -17.15 -7.20
CA PHE A 345 10.34 -18.46 -7.77
C PHE A 345 9.46 -18.38 -9.03
N ALA A 346 9.07 -17.17 -9.44
CA ALA A 346 8.18 -16.94 -10.58
C ALA A 346 8.72 -17.57 -11.88
N GLY A 347 9.99 -17.30 -12.22
CA GLY A 347 10.61 -17.86 -13.42
C GLY A 347 10.63 -19.40 -13.45
N ALA A 348 11.01 -20.03 -12.34
CA ALA A 348 11.00 -21.49 -12.21
C ALA A 348 9.59 -22.08 -12.28
N MET A 349 8.61 -21.39 -11.68
CA MET A 349 7.20 -21.79 -11.70
C MET A 349 6.61 -21.72 -13.12
N TYR A 350 6.80 -20.61 -13.83
CA TYR A 350 6.35 -20.44 -15.21
C TYR A 350 7.09 -21.36 -16.19
N GLY A 351 8.36 -21.68 -15.94
CA GLY A 351 9.12 -22.64 -16.74
C GLY A 351 8.61 -24.08 -16.63
N ARG A 352 8.16 -24.51 -15.44
CA ARG A 352 7.68 -25.89 -15.20
C ARG A 352 6.20 -26.09 -15.46
N LEU A 353 5.36 -25.15 -15.04
CA LEU A 353 3.89 -25.27 -15.14
C LEU A 353 3.32 -24.64 -16.42
N GLY A 354 4.15 -23.94 -17.19
CA GLY A 354 3.72 -23.14 -18.33
C GLY A 354 2.89 -21.91 -17.91
N THR A 355 2.48 -21.10 -18.91
CA THR A 355 1.73 -19.86 -18.65
C THR A 355 0.35 -20.11 -18.09
N VAL A 356 -0.35 -21.13 -18.59
CA VAL A 356 -1.70 -21.50 -18.15
C VAL A 356 -1.66 -22.07 -16.73
N GLY A 357 -0.83 -23.10 -16.48
CA GLY A 357 -0.77 -23.78 -15.20
C GLY A 357 -0.27 -22.88 -14.06
N ALA A 358 0.77 -22.08 -14.32
CA ALA A 358 1.28 -21.12 -13.32
C ALA A 358 0.22 -20.08 -12.95
N THR A 359 -0.45 -19.47 -13.94
CA THR A 359 -1.46 -18.43 -13.68
C THR A 359 -2.74 -19.01 -13.07
N ALA A 360 -3.16 -20.21 -13.48
CA ALA A 360 -4.31 -20.92 -12.90
C ALA A 360 -4.05 -21.36 -11.45
N LEU A 361 -2.83 -21.74 -11.11
CA LEU A 361 -2.45 -22.03 -9.72
C LEU A 361 -2.62 -20.79 -8.83
N LEU A 362 -2.14 -19.63 -9.30
CA LEU A 362 -2.33 -18.36 -8.59
C LEU A 362 -3.82 -18.01 -8.46
N ALA A 363 -4.60 -18.19 -9.53
CA ALA A 363 -6.04 -18.00 -9.52
C ALA A 363 -6.71 -18.91 -8.48
N GLY A 364 -6.33 -20.18 -8.43
CA GLY A 364 -6.80 -21.16 -7.44
C GLY A 364 -6.49 -20.74 -6.00
N LEU A 365 -5.27 -20.26 -5.73
CA LEU A 365 -4.90 -19.73 -4.41
C LEU A 365 -5.78 -18.53 -4.02
N THR A 366 -6.02 -17.60 -4.96
CA THR A 366 -6.91 -16.46 -4.69
C THR A 366 -8.38 -16.88 -4.52
N ALA A 367 -8.81 -17.94 -5.20
CA ALA A 367 -10.18 -18.47 -5.10
C ALA A 367 -10.43 -19.15 -3.75
N VAL A 368 -9.45 -19.90 -3.23
CA VAL A 368 -9.51 -20.47 -1.86
C VAL A 368 -9.63 -19.38 -0.81
N MET A 369 -9.05 -18.20 -1.07
CA MET A 369 -9.14 -17.05 -0.18
C MET A 369 -10.37 -16.17 -0.39
N ALA A 370 -11.09 -16.31 -1.50
CA ALA A 370 -12.27 -15.49 -1.80
C ALA A 370 -13.35 -15.49 -0.69
N PRO A 371 -13.59 -16.60 0.05
CA PRO A 371 -14.55 -16.63 1.16
C PRO A 371 -14.10 -15.83 2.39
N LEU A 372 -12.80 -15.52 2.56
CA LEU A 372 -12.27 -14.88 3.76
C LEU A 372 -12.99 -13.58 4.15
N PRO A 373 -13.19 -12.58 3.28
CA PRO A 373 -13.94 -11.37 3.62
C PRO A 373 -15.40 -11.64 4.03
N PHE A 374 -16.03 -12.71 3.52
CA PHE A 374 -17.39 -13.11 3.95
C PHE A 374 -17.38 -13.73 5.34
N ILE A 375 -16.37 -14.57 5.62
CA ILE A 375 -16.16 -15.19 6.94
C ILE A 375 -15.86 -14.10 7.97
N PHE A 376 -14.94 -13.17 7.66
CA PHE A 376 -14.56 -12.06 8.51
C PHE A 376 -15.71 -11.11 8.81
N TYR A 377 -16.61 -10.89 7.85
CA TYR A 377 -17.82 -10.12 8.11
C TYR A 377 -18.72 -10.78 9.17
N LYS A 378 -18.89 -12.12 9.12
CA LYS A 378 -19.75 -12.85 10.06
C LYS A 378 -19.11 -13.07 11.43
N ILE A 379 -17.82 -13.37 11.47
CA ILE A 379 -17.09 -13.76 12.70
C ILE A 379 -16.35 -12.55 13.32
N GLY A 380 -16.17 -11.47 12.56
CA GLY A 380 -15.47 -10.24 12.97
C GLY A 380 -15.87 -9.71 14.34
N PRO A 381 -17.18 -9.56 14.66
CA PRO A 381 -17.61 -9.07 15.97
C PRO A 381 -17.10 -9.95 17.13
N ARG A 382 -17.17 -11.28 16.99
CA ARG A 382 -16.69 -12.23 18.01
C ARG A 382 -15.18 -12.20 18.17
N LEU A 383 -14.44 -12.11 17.06
CA LEU A 383 -12.97 -12.01 17.10
C LEU A 383 -12.53 -10.68 17.74
N ARG A 384 -13.25 -9.59 17.46
CA ARG A 384 -12.99 -8.27 18.01
C ARG A 384 -13.25 -8.19 19.51
N GLU A 385 -14.30 -8.84 20.01
CA GLU A 385 -14.59 -8.93 21.46
C GLU A 385 -13.45 -9.56 22.26
N THR A 386 -12.73 -10.50 21.66
CA THR A 386 -11.58 -11.18 22.28
C THR A 386 -10.26 -10.43 22.08
N SER A 387 -10.23 -9.38 21.25
CA SER A 387 -9.02 -8.61 20.96
C SER A 387 -8.73 -7.60 22.07
N GLN A 388 -7.47 -7.53 22.48
CA GLN A 388 -6.97 -6.52 23.44
C GLN A 388 -6.69 -5.17 22.77
N PHE A 389 -6.71 -5.11 21.43
CA PHE A 389 -6.18 -4.00 20.63
C PHE A 389 -7.23 -3.26 19.80
N ALA A 390 -8.35 -3.91 19.50
CA ALA A 390 -9.43 -3.31 18.73
C ALA A 390 -10.30 -2.40 19.61
N ALA A 391 -10.79 -1.31 19.03
CA ALA A 391 -11.85 -0.52 19.64
C ALA A 391 -13.08 -1.42 19.84
N LYS A 392 -13.77 -1.32 20.98
CA LYS A 392 -14.95 -2.13 21.34
C LYS A 392 -16.24 -1.51 20.81
#